data_AF-A0A9P6UCI1-F1
#
_entry.id   AF-A0A9P6UCI1-F1
#
_cell.length_a   1.000
_cell.length_b   1.000
_cell.length_c   1.000
_cell.angle_alpha   90.00
_cell.angle_beta   90.00
_cell.angle_gamma   90.00
#
_symmetry.space_group_name_H-M   'P 1'
#
loop_
_entity.id
_entity.type
_entity.pdbx_description
1 polymer ?
#
loop_
_entity_poly.entity_id
_entity_poly.type
_entity_poly.pdbx_seq_one_letter_code
_entity_poly.pdbx_strand_id
1 'polypeptide(L)' 'VRTFTRAEILNAEALNDAKKDAEAPFLMIIDNKVYDVREFVPDHPGGSVILTHVGKDGT' A
#
# COMPACT_ATOMS: atom_id res chain seq x y z
N VAL A 1 -17.62 3.50 -1.76
CA VAL A 1 -16.30 2.99 -2.21
C VAL A 1 -15.42 4.19 -2.46
N ARG A 2 -14.23 4.26 -1.84
CA ARG A 2 -13.26 5.33 -2.09
C ARG A 2 -12.48 4.97 -3.35
N THR A 3 -12.36 5.92 -4.27
CA THR A 3 -11.52 5.78 -5.46
C THR A 3 -10.19 6.46 -5.17
N PHE A 4 -9.10 5.85 -5.62
CA PHE A 4 -7.75 6.40 -5.49
C PHE A 4 -7.16 6.64 -6.87
N THR A 5 -6.48 7.76 -7.02
CA THR A 5 -5.59 8.04 -8.13
C THR A 5 -4.24 7.37 -7.88
N ARG A 6 -3.50 7.04 -8.96
CA ARG A 6 -2.14 6.50 -8.80
C ARG A 6 -1.20 7.45 -8.04
N ALA A 7 -1.38 8.76 -8.21
CA ALA A 7 -0.58 9.76 -7.50
C ALA A 7 -0.81 9.72 -5.99
N GLU A 8 -2.04 9.46 -5.55
CA GLU A 8 -2.37 9.24 -4.13
C GLU A 8 -1.69 7.99 -3.58
N ILE A 9 -1.75 6.87 -4.30
CA ILE A 9 -1.16 5.59 -3.87
C ILE A 9 0.37 5.65 -3.76
N LEU A 10 1.03 6.39 -4.66
CA LEU A 10 2.47 6.63 -4.60
C LEU A 10 2.88 7.50 -3.39
N ASN A 11 2.00 8.39 -2.95
CA ASN A 11 2.22 9.26 -1.80
C ASN A 11 1.43 8.76 -0.58
N ALA A 12 1.68 7.51 -0.17
CA ALA A 12 0.92 6.84 0.89
C ALA A 12 0.90 7.59 2.22
N GLU A 13 1.98 8.32 2.58
CA GLU A 13 2.03 9.14 3.79
C GLU A 13 1.04 10.32 3.77
N ALA A 14 0.77 10.87 2.58
CA ALA A 14 -0.20 11.94 2.40
C ALA A 14 -1.66 11.46 2.51
N LEU A 15 -1.88 10.14 2.56
CA LEU A 15 -3.22 9.54 2.72
C LEU A 15 -3.59 9.24 4.18
N ASN A 16 -2.66 9.44 5.12
CA ASN A 16 -2.90 9.31 6.56
C ASN A 16 -3.66 10.53 7.13
N ASP A 17 -4.81 10.87 6.55
CA ASP A 17 -5.66 11.98 7.02
C ASP A 17 -6.24 11.71 8.42
N ALA A 18 -6.35 10.43 8.81
CA ALA A 18 -7.02 10.03 10.04
C ALA A 18 -6.10 9.90 11.27
N LYS A 19 -4.78 9.71 11.08
CA LYS A 19 -3.83 9.47 12.18
C LYS A 19 -2.41 9.91 11.80
N LYS A 20 -2.03 11.13 12.18
CA LYS A 20 -0.65 11.65 11.99
C LYS A 20 0.43 10.84 12.72
N ASP A 21 0.03 10.08 13.74
CA ASP A 21 0.93 9.22 14.53
C ASP A 21 0.86 7.74 14.10
N ALA A 22 0.06 7.41 13.07
CA ALA A 22 0.05 6.07 12.52
C ALA A 22 1.18 5.92 11.52
N GLU A 23 1.81 4.76 11.59
CA GLU A 23 2.79 4.34 10.62
C GLU A 23 2.23 4.38 9.18
N ALA A 24 3.09 4.69 8.21
CA ALA A 24 2.69 4.77 6.81
C ALA A 24 2.16 3.42 6.28
N PRO A 25 1.02 3.40 5.58
CA PRO A 25 0.48 2.16 5.01
C PRO A 25 1.33 1.71 3.82
N PHE A 26 1.35 0.39 3.57
CA PHE A 26 2.02 -0.17 2.39
C PHE A 26 0.97 -0.50 1.34
N LEU A 27 0.65 0.49 0.51
CA LEU A 27 -0.44 0.36 -0.45
C LEU A 27 0.01 -0.39 -1.71
N MET A 28 -0.81 -1.30 -2.20
CA MET A 28 -0.61 -2.02 -3.46
C MET A 28 -1.91 -2.11 -4.24
N ILE A 29 -1.80 -2.06 -5.57
CA ILE A 29 -2.93 -2.27 -6.48
C ILE A 29 -2.91 -3.74 -6.92
N ILE A 30 -4.02 -4.44 -6.73
CA ILE A 30 -4.22 -5.83 -7.17
C ILE A 30 -5.64 -5.91 -7.75
N ASP A 31 -5.77 -6.33 -9.00
CA ASP A 31 -7.06 -6.42 -9.70
C ASP A 31 -7.90 -5.13 -9.59
N ASN A 32 -7.28 -3.99 -9.88
CA ASN A 32 -7.88 -2.64 -9.79
C ASN A 32 -8.42 -2.25 -8.40
N LYS A 33 -8.02 -2.97 -7.35
CA LYS A 33 -8.34 -2.65 -5.95
C LYS A 33 -7.09 -2.26 -5.19
N VAL A 34 -7.25 -1.40 -4.20
CA VAL A 34 -6.15 -0.92 -3.35
C VAL A 34 -6.22 -1.65 -2.02
N TYR A 35 -5.09 -2.23 -1.61
CA TYR A 35 -4.93 -2.91 -0.32
C TYR A 35 -3.77 -2.30 0.45
N ASP A 36 -3.91 -2.20 1.77
CA ASP A 36 -2.76 -2.03 2.66
C ASP A 36 -2.22 -3.42 3.00
N VAL A 37 -1.00 -3.71 2.56
CA VAL A 37 -0.35 -5.01 2.73
C VAL A 37 0.65 -5.03 3.88
N ARG A 38 0.75 -3.96 4.69
CA ARG A 38 1.76 -3.81 5.74
C ARG A 38 1.80 -4.99 6.70
N GLU A 39 0.63 -5.45 7.16
CA GLU A 39 0.50 -6.57 8.10
C GLU A 39 0.90 -7.91 7.47
N PHE A 40 0.88 -8.02 6.14
CA PHE A 40 1.19 -9.25 5.40
C PHE A 40 2.65 -9.35 4.98
N VAL A 41 3.44 -8.27 5.14
CA VAL A 41 4.87 -8.27 4.77
C VAL A 41 5.68 -9.37 5.48
N PRO A 42 5.51 -9.61 6.80
CA PRO A 42 6.29 -10.65 7.49
C PRO A 42 5.98 -12.07 7.02
N ASP A 43 4.74 -12.29 6.56
CA ASP A 43 4.25 -13.61 6.15
C ASP A 43 4.45 -13.88 4.66
N HIS A 44 5.03 -12.93 3.92
CA HIS A 44 5.20 -13.06 2.48
C HIS A 44 6.23 -14.16 2.15
N PRO A 45 5.85 -15.24 1.41
CA PRO A 45 6.74 -16.37 1.14
C PRO A 45 8.01 -16.00 0.34
N GLY A 46 7.94 -14.94 -0.48
CA GLY A 46 9.10 -14.40 -1.20
C GLY A 46 9.98 -13.47 -0.35
N GLY A 47 9.71 -13.33 0.94
CA GLY A 47 10.39 -12.42 1.85
C GLY A 47 10.12 -10.95 1.51
N SER A 48 11.11 -10.09 1.79
CA SER A 48 10.99 -8.62 1.65
C SER A 48 10.83 -8.11 0.22
N VAL A 49 10.85 -8.99 -0.80
CA VAL A 49 10.66 -8.61 -2.20
C VAL A 49 9.34 -7.88 -2.45
N ILE A 50 8.31 -8.17 -1.66
CA ILE A 50 7.00 -7.48 -1.72
C ILE A 50 7.12 -5.97 -1.53
N LEU A 51 8.10 -5.49 -0.75
CA LEU A 51 8.33 -4.07 -0.49
C LEU A 51 8.70 -3.30 -1.77
N THR A 52 9.28 -3.97 -2.78
CA THR A 52 9.64 -3.33 -4.07
C THR A 52 8.43 -2.96 -4.93
N HIS A 53 7.25 -3.50 -4.59
CA HIS A 53 5.98 -3.29 -5.28
C HIS A 53 5.02 -2.38 -4.50
N VAL A 54 5.43 -1.88 -3.32
CA VAL A 54 4.65 -0.86 -2.61
C VAL A 54 4.50 0.39 -3.49
N GLY A 55 3.28 0.90 -3.58
CA GLY A 55 2.89 2.00 -4.45
C GLY A 55 2.61 1.61 -5.91
N LYS A 56 2.72 0.32 -6.27
CA LYS A 56 2.61 -0.16 -7.66
C LYS A 56 1.45 -1.14 -7.85
N ASP A 57 1.22 -1.48 -9.12
CA ASP A 57 0.34 -2.57 -9.55
C ASP A 57 1.09 -3.89 -9.51
N GLY A 58 0.56 -4.85 -8.77
CA GLY A 58 1.14 -6.18 -8.57
C GLY A 58 0.41 -7.30 -9.32
N THR A 59 -0.56 -6.95 -10.18
CA THR A 59 -1.28 -7.90 -11.06
C THR A 59 -0.39 -8.42 -12.18
#